data_AF-A0AAW5JVN5-F1
#
_entry.id   AF-A0AAW5JVN5-F1
#
_cell.length_a   1.000
_cell.length_b   1.000
_cell.length_c   1.000
_cell.angle_alpha   90.00
_cell.angle_beta   90.00
_cell.angle_gamma   90.00
#
_symmetry.space_group_name_H-M   'P 1'
#
loop_
_entity.id
_entity.type
_entity.pdbx_description
1 polymer ?
#
loop_
_entity_poly.entity_id
_entity_poly.type
_entity_poly.pdbx_seq_one_letter_code
_entity_poly.pdbx_strand_id
1 'polypeptide(L)' 'MKLSPTDAPKFFGYKPYVILTNSMVPTLPVGSLVIDHAIDEDDPIPENTPITFKAELQGQQVFVTHYFR' A
#
# COMPACT_ATOMS: atom_id res chain seq x y z
N MET A 1 16.71 -10.83 -23.87
CA MET A 1 15.90 -9.83 -23.14
C MET A 1 16.64 -9.51 -21.85
N LYS A 2 17.21 -8.30 -21.69
CA LYS A 2 17.92 -7.90 -20.47
C LYS A 2 16.87 -7.41 -19.46
N LEU A 3 16.61 -8.18 -18.42
CA LEU A 3 15.84 -7.72 -17.26
C LEU A 3 16.77 -6.84 -16.41
N SER A 4 16.50 -5.54 -16.34
CA SER A 4 17.23 -4.65 -15.43
C SER A 4 16.75 -4.92 -13.99
N PRO A 5 17.63 -4.98 -12.98
CA PRO A 5 17.22 -5.12 -11.57
C PRO A 5 16.27 -4.01 -11.11
N THR A 6 16.28 -2.86 -11.79
CA THR A 6 15.38 -1.73 -11.55
C THR A 6 13.96 -1.93 -12.10
N ASP A 7 13.74 -2.93 -12.95
CA ASP A 7 12.41 -3.22 -13.54
C ASP A 7 11.64 -4.28 -12.74
N ALA A 8 12.30 -5.00 -11.83
CA ALA A 8 11.65 -6.01 -10.97
C ALA A 8 10.46 -5.46 -10.14
N PRO A 9 10.51 -4.24 -9.57
CA PRO A 9 9.35 -3.66 -8.86
C PRO A 9 8.16 -3.37 -9.78
N LYS A 10 8.41 -3.10 -11.06
CA LYS A 10 7.35 -2.89 -12.06
C LYS A 10 6.70 -4.20 -12.50
N PHE A 11 7.42 -5.32 -12.40
CA PHE A 11 6.95 -6.62 -12.91
C PHE A 11 6.18 -7.44 -11.87
N PHE A 12 6.45 -7.24 -10.58
CA PHE A 12 5.84 -8.05 -9.51
C PHE A 12 4.77 -7.31 -8.72
N GLY A 13 4.60 -5.98 -8.87
CA GLY A 13 3.50 -5.24 -8.23
C GLY A 13 3.61 -5.05 -6.71
N TYR A 14 4.52 -5.73 -6.01
CA TYR A 14 4.58 -5.67 -4.55
C TYR A 14 5.50 -4.55 -4.00
N LYS A 15 5.05 -3.84 -2.96
CA LYS A 15 5.81 -2.78 -2.26
C LYS A 15 5.78 -2.96 -0.74
N PRO A 16 6.94 -2.91 -0.05
CA PRO A 16 6.96 -2.99 1.41
C PRO A 16 6.61 -1.65 2.06
N TYR A 17 5.83 -1.68 3.14
CA TYR A 17 5.48 -0.53 3.98
C TYR A 17 5.61 -0.85 5.46
N VAL A 18 5.96 0.15 6.26
CA VAL A 18 5.93 0.08 7.73
C VAL A 18 4.75 0.91 8.23
N ILE A 19 3.91 0.31 9.07
CA ILE A 19 2.75 0.98 9.65
C ILE A 19 3.20 1.93 10.77
N LEU A 20 2.97 3.23 10.58
CA LEU A 20 3.40 4.28 11.53
C LEU A 20 2.27 4.80 12.43
N THR A 21 1.02 4.53 12.09
CA THR A 21 -0.16 5.05 12.79
C THR A 21 -1.04 3.93 13.34
N ASN A 22 -1.79 4.22 14.40
CA ASN A 22 -2.65 3.25 15.09
C ASN A 22 -4.08 3.18 14.54
N SER A 23 -4.37 3.82 13.40
CA SER A 23 -5.73 3.90 12.83
C SER A 23 -6.28 2.55 12.37
N MET A 24 -5.42 1.56 12.18
CA MET A 24 -5.76 0.22 11.69
C MET A 24 -5.76 -0.84 12.80
N VAL A 25 -5.64 -0.47 14.08
CA VAL A 25 -5.66 -1.41 15.21
C VAL A 25 -7.07 -2.01 15.37
N PRO A 26 -7.22 -3.33 15.62
CA PRO A 26 -6.16 -4.33 15.84
C PRO A 26 -5.61 -5.00 14.58
N THR A 27 -6.20 -4.75 13.41
CA THR A 27 -5.91 -5.43 12.14
C THR A 27 -4.46 -5.24 11.67
N LEU A 28 -3.94 -4.00 11.70
CA LEU A 28 -2.54 -3.68 11.39
C LEU A 28 -1.93 -2.81 12.50
N PRO A 29 -1.19 -3.41 13.44
CA PRO A 29 -0.51 -2.69 14.51
C PRO A 29 0.62 -1.78 14.01
N VAL A 30 0.94 -0.76 14.83
CA VAL A 30 2.12 0.09 14.60
C VAL A 30 3.39 -0.75 14.66
N GLY A 31 4.31 -0.49 13.73
CA GLY A 31 5.58 -1.21 13.63
C GLY A 31 5.52 -2.50 12.81
N SER A 32 4.34 -2.91 12.32
CA SER A 32 4.22 -4.04 11.40
C SER A 32 4.83 -3.71 10.03
N LEU A 33 5.57 -4.67 9.48
CA LEU A 33 6.03 -4.66 8.08
C LEU A 33 4.97 -5.37 7.23
N VAL A 34 4.44 -4.67 6.23
CA VAL A 34 3.44 -5.22 5.30
C VAL A 34 3.96 -5.16 3.87
N ILE A 35 3.43 -6.05 3.03
CA ILE A 35 3.68 -6.04 1.59
C ILE A 35 2.36 -5.72 0.91
N ASP A 36 2.32 -4.57 0.24
CA ASP A 36 1.19 -4.08 -0.53
C ASP A 36 1.28 -4.53 -1.98
N HIS A 37 0.17 -4.95 -2.57
CA HIS A 37 0.10 -5.31 -3.99
C HIS A 37 -0.49 -4.14 -4.77
N ALA A 38 0.27 -3.59 -5.70
CA ALA A 38 -0.19 -2.58 -6.63
C ALA A 38 -1.25 -3.20 -7.56
N ILE A 39 -2.45 -2.67 -7.49
CA ILE A 39 -3.57 -2.96 -8.37
C ILE A 39 -3.68 -1.87 -9.44
N ASP A 40 -4.14 -2.22 -10.63
CA ASP A 40 -4.46 -1.26 -11.69
C ASP A 40 -5.83 -0.60 -11.40
N GLU A 41 -6.12 0.54 -12.05
CA GLU A 41 -7.36 1.33 -11.80
C GLU A 41 -8.65 0.53 -12.05
N ASP A 42 -8.59 -0.46 -12.94
CA ASP A 42 -9.72 -1.31 -13.33
C ASP A 42 -9.84 -2.59 -12.50
N ASP A 43 -8.89 -2.88 -11.60
CA ASP A 43 -8.92 -4.08 -10.78
C ASP A 43 -10.00 -3.96 -9.69
N PRO A 44 -10.91 -4.94 -9.57
CA PRO A 44 -11.95 -4.91 -8.54
C PRO A 44 -11.31 -5.00 -7.16
N ILE A 45 -11.55 -3.98 -6.32
CA ILE A 45 -11.15 -3.98 -4.91
C ILE A 45 -12.23 -4.74 -4.12
N PRO A 46 -11.89 -5.90 -3.51
CA PRO A 46 -12.87 -6.63 -2.70
C PRO A 46 -13.27 -5.82 -1.47
N GLU A 47 -14.54 -5.90 -1.07
CA GLU A 47 -15.01 -5.33 0.19
C GLU A 47 -14.18 -5.86 1.37
N ASN A 48 -13.96 -5.03 2.40
CA ASN A 48 -13.13 -5.36 3.57
C ASN A 48 -11.63 -5.51 3.28
N THR A 49 -11.13 -4.91 2.20
CA THR A 49 -9.69 -4.90 1.88
C THR A 49 -9.03 -3.60 2.34
N PRO A 50 -7.94 -3.65 3.12
CA PRO A 50 -7.10 -2.48 3.36
C PRO A 50 -6.47 -1.98 2.06
N ILE A 51 -6.62 -0.68 1.76
CA ILE A 51 -6.05 -0.05 0.56
C ILE A 51 -5.06 1.04 0.96
N THR A 52 -3.95 1.15 0.22
CA THR A 52 -2.96 2.21 0.42
C THR A 52 -3.02 3.19 -0.73
N PHE A 53 -3.21 4.48 -0.43
CA PHE A 53 -3.24 5.53 -1.45
C PHE A 53 -2.41 6.74 -1.04
N LYS A 54 -1.99 7.52 -2.04
CA LYS A 54 -1.33 8.81 -1.81
C LYS A 54 -2.39 9.84 -1.49
N ALA A 55 -2.25 10.49 -0.35
CA ALA A 55 -3.09 11.61 0.06
C ALA A 55 -2.21 12.84 0.33
N GLU A 56 -2.79 14.01 0.15
CA GLU A 56 -2.19 15.26 0.62
C GLU A 56 -2.83 15.61 1.97
N LEU A 57 -2.04 15.55 3.04
CA LEU A 57 -2.45 15.97 4.38
C LEU A 57 -1.59 17.15 4.80
N GLN A 58 -2.23 18.28 5.13
CA GLN A 58 -1.55 19.49 5.61
C GLN A 58 -0.43 19.99 4.67
N GLY A 59 -0.61 19.85 3.34
CA GLY A 59 0.38 20.25 2.34
C GLY A 59 1.57 19.28 2.18
N GLN A 60 1.55 18.12 2.84
CA GLN A 60 2.53 17.06 2.66
C GLN A 60 1.91 15.85 1.96
N GLN A 61 2.65 15.29 0.99
CA GLN A 61 2.29 14.03 0.37
C GLN A 61 2.63 12.88 1.32
N VAL A 62 1.61 12.14 1.72
CA VAL A 62 1.73 11.00 2.64
C VAL A 62 1.03 9.77 2.06
N PHE A 63 1.53 8.59 2.42
CA PHE A 63 0.86 7.33 2.13
C PHE A 63 -0.04 6.97 3.30
N VAL A 64 -1.32 6.74 3.01
CA VAL A 64 -2.33 6.40 4.03
C VAL A 64 -2.93 5.05 3.66
N THR A 65 -3.04 4.17 4.65
CA THR A 65 -3.80 2.92 4.54
C THR A 65 -5.18 3.11 5.15
N HIS A 66 -6.23 2.88 4.37
CA HIS A 66 -7.63 2.96 4.81
C HIS A 66 -8.28 1.58 4.71
N TYR A 67 -9.19 1.30 5.64
CA TYR A 67 -9.95 0.05 5.66
C TYR A 67 -11.36 0.31 5.16
N PHE A 68 -11.66 -0.10 3.91
CA PHE A 68 -12.99 0.05 3.34
C PHE A 68 -13.90 -1.07 3.86
N ARG A 69 -14.88 -0.71 4.68
CA ARG A 69 -15.88 -1.60 5.30
C ARG A 69 -17.28 -1.21 4.85
#